data_AF-A0A9X6SS81-F1
#
_entry.id   AF-A0A9X6SS81-F1
#
_cell.length_a   1.000
_cell.length_b   1.000
_cell.length_c   1.000
_cell.angle_alpha   90.00
_cell.angle_beta   90.00
_cell.angle_gamma   90.00
#
_symmetry.space_group_name_H-M   'P 1'
#
loop_
_entity.id
_entity.type
_entity.pdbx_description
1 polymer ?
#
loop_
_entity_poly.entity_id
_entity_poly.type
_entity_poly.pdbx_seq_one_letter_code
_entity_poly.pdbx_strand_id
1 'polypeptide(L)'
;MSILYYLFIENWVFFSILLIVFILYFKIRIGFNKYSEHREFSKTESPIEEFLFQELRKRTNHRNLPYEVYTQVPCGSYRIDLALYTKRGKIAIECDGKDFHSSFTQVKHDEKKDEYLKQKGWYVFRFSGSEIYRTRKGCADEVEQFIYSKGIFKKKTAHMR
;
A
#
# COMPACT_ATOMS: atom_id res chain seq x y z
N MET A 1 47.02 -33.95 -19.72
CA MET A 1 46.04 -32.95 -19.27
C MET A 1 45.06 -32.74 -20.41
N SER A 2 44.00 -33.52 -20.37
CA SER A 2 43.26 -34.05 -21.51
C SER A 2 41.87 -33.42 -21.56
N ILE A 3 41.37 -33.16 -22.77
CA ILE A 3 40.01 -32.77 -23.23
C ILE A 3 38.91 -32.67 -22.16
N LEU A 4 38.76 -33.66 -21.27
CA LEU A 4 37.92 -33.62 -20.08
C LEU A 4 38.09 -32.36 -19.20
N TYR A 5 39.31 -31.87 -19.03
CA TYR A 5 39.58 -30.64 -18.26
C TYR A 5 39.04 -29.38 -18.97
N TYR A 6 39.15 -29.33 -20.30
CA TYR A 6 38.58 -28.25 -21.12
C TYR A 6 37.06 -28.28 -21.09
N LEU A 7 36.45 -29.46 -21.30
CA LEU A 7 35.00 -29.63 -21.19
C LEU A 7 34.47 -29.28 -19.80
N PHE A 8 35.23 -29.58 -18.75
CA PHE A 8 34.88 -29.19 -17.39
C PHE A 8 34.90 -27.67 -17.19
N ILE A 9 35.94 -26.99 -17.68
CA ILE A 9 36.04 -25.52 -17.61
C ILE A 9 34.94 -24.85 -18.44
N GLU A 10 34.72 -25.29 -19.69
CA GLU A 10 33.70 -24.72 -20.57
C GLU A 10 32.30 -24.82 -19.96
N ASN A 11 31.96 -25.98 -19.40
CA ASN A 11 30.69 -26.16 -18.70
C ASN A 11 30.58 -25.24 -17.47
N TRP A 12 31.66 -25.09 -16.69
CA TRP A 12 31.64 -24.23 -15.51
C TRP A 12 31.51 -22.73 -15.86
N VAL A 13 32.16 -22.30 -16.94
CA VAL A 13 32.01 -20.94 -17.51
C VAL A 13 30.58 -20.74 -18.02
N PHE A 14 30.01 -21.71 -18.74
CA PHE A 14 28.63 -21.64 -19.22
C PHE A 14 27.61 -21.53 -18.08
N PHE A 15 27.71 -22.38 -17.06
CA PHE A 15 26.79 -22.36 -15.91
C PHE A 15 26.94 -21.08 -15.06
N SER A 16 28.15 -20.54 -14.93
CA SER A 16 28.35 -19.27 -14.21
C SER A 16 27.76 -18.07 -14.96
N ILE A 17 27.87 -18.03 -16.29
CA ILE A 17 27.20 -17.02 -17.12
C ILE A 17 25.68 -17.15 -16.99
N LEU A 18 25.13 -18.37 -17.07
CA LEU A 18 23.70 -18.62 -16.93
C LEU A 18 23.17 -18.17 -15.55
N LEU A 19 23.92 -18.43 -14.48
CA LEU A 19 23.58 -18.01 -13.13
C LEU A 19 23.61 -16.47 -12.99
N ILE A 20 24.59 -15.80 -13.58
CA ILE A 20 24.68 -14.33 -13.58
C ILE A 20 23.48 -13.73 -14.34
N VAL A 21 23.15 -14.26 -15.52
CA VAL A 21 21.98 -13.84 -16.30
C VAL A 21 20.69 -14.08 -15.52
N PHE A 22 20.58 -15.21 -14.81
CA PHE A 22 19.43 -15.50 -13.95
C PHE A 22 19.31 -14.51 -12.78
N ILE A 23 20.41 -14.19 -12.10
CA ILE A 23 20.45 -13.19 -11.02
C ILE A 23 20.11 -11.79 -11.56
N LEU A 24 20.64 -11.41 -12.72
CA LEU A 24 20.34 -10.14 -13.36
C LEU A 24 18.88 -10.06 -13.78
N TYR A 25 18.34 -11.11 -14.39
CA TYR A 25 16.91 -11.22 -14.72
C TYR A 25 16.04 -11.05 -13.47
N PHE A 26 16.39 -11.72 -12.36
CA PHE A 26 15.65 -11.63 -11.11
C PHE A 26 15.77 -10.23 -10.48
N LYS A 27 16.96 -9.61 -10.47
CA LYS A 27 17.17 -8.23 -9.99
C LYS A 27 16.39 -7.21 -10.81
N ILE A 28 16.43 -7.33 -12.14
CA ILE A 28 15.68 -6.50 -13.06
C ILE A 28 14.18 -6.66 -12.79
N ARG A 29 13.69 -7.91 -12.73
CA ARG A 29 12.27 -8.21 -12.48
C ARG A 29 11.77 -7.69 -11.13
N ILE A 30 12.58 -7.79 -10.08
CA ILE A 30 12.31 -7.24 -8.75
C ILE A 30 12.31 -5.70 -8.79
N GLY A 31 13.24 -5.09 -9.54
CA GLY A 31 13.38 -3.63 -9.61
C GLY A 31 12.30 -2.90 -10.43
N PHE A 32 11.58 -3.61 -11.30
CA PHE A 32 10.60 -3.00 -12.21
C PHE A 32 9.29 -2.59 -11.57
N ASN A 33 8.88 -3.18 -10.43
CA ASN A 33 7.62 -2.81 -9.79
C ASN A 33 7.84 -1.78 -8.67
N LYS A 34 8.47 -0.66 -9.04
CA LYS A 34 8.79 0.41 -8.09
C LYS A 34 7.54 1.28 -7.90
N TYR A 35 7.06 1.39 -6.67
CA TYR A 35 6.03 2.33 -6.28
C TYR A 35 6.34 3.74 -6.82
N SER A 36 5.35 4.38 -7.46
CA SER A 36 5.50 5.71 -8.04
C SER A 36 4.42 6.63 -7.48
N GLU A 37 4.82 7.56 -6.61
CA GLU A 37 3.89 8.47 -5.93
C GLU A 37 3.06 9.29 -6.91
N HIS A 38 3.68 9.82 -7.98
CA HIS A 38 2.97 10.55 -9.03
C HIS A 38 1.92 9.67 -9.72
N ARG A 39 2.23 8.39 -9.98
CA ARG A 39 1.28 7.46 -10.60
C ARG A 39 0.11 7.16 -9.69
N GLU A 40 0.36 6.93 -8.40
CA GLU A 40 -0.73 6.70 -7.44
C GLU A 40 -1.57 7.97 -7.24
N PHE A 41 -0.96 9.15 -7.15
CA PHE A 41 -1.68 10.42 -7.11
C PHE A 41 -2.57 10.60 -8.35
N SER A 42 -2.09 10.31 -9.55
CA SER A 42 -2.90 10.47 -10.78
C SER A 42 -4.12 9.56 -10.90
N LYS A 43 -4.28 8.55 -10.03
CA LYS A 43 -5.45 7.67 -10.02
C LYS A 43 -6.54 8.13 -9.06
N THR A 44 -6.29 9.09 -8.16
CA THR A 44 -7.34 9.57 -7.27
C THR A 44 -8.49 10.16 -8.09
N GLU A 45 -9.72 9.89 -7.67
CA GLU A 45 -10.91 10.24 -8.45
C GLU A 45 -11.67 11.45 -7.86
N SER A 46 -11.23 11.97 -6.70
CA SER A 46 -11.87 13.10 -6.04
C SER A 46 -10.89 13.97 -5.23
N PRO A 47 -11.22 15.27 -4.98
CA PRO A 47 -10.38 16.14 -4.16
C PRO A 47 -10.17 15.63 -2.73
N ILE A 48 -11.17 14.96 -2.15
CA ILE A 48 -11.06 14.40 -0.79
C ILE A 48 -10.06 13.24 -0.73
N GLU A 49 -9.99 12.40 -1.77
CA GLU A 49 -8.94 11.39 -1.91
C GLU A 49 -7.56 12.01 -2.08
N GLU A 50 -7.43 13.01 -2.97
CA GLU A 50 -6.17 13.73 -3.18
C GLU A 50 -5.63 14.32 -1.88
N PHE A 51 -6.50 14.99 -1.12
CA PHE A 51 -6.17 15.62 0.15
C PHE A 51 -5.70 14.61 1.19
N LEU A 52 -6.41 13.49 1.33
CA LEU A 52 -6.05 12.47 2.30
C LEU A 52 -4.79 11.71 1.86
N PHE A 53 -4.63 11.42 0.57
CA PHE A 53 -3.42 10.84 0.00
C PHE A 53 -2.20 11.70 0.31
N GLN A 54 -2.27 13.00 0.00
CA GLN A 54 -1.17 13.94 0.24
C GLN A 54 -0.77 14.00 1.72
N GLU A 55 -1.76 14.04 2.63
CA GLU A 55 -1.47 14.05 4.07
C GLU A 55 -0.82 12.73 4.52
N LEU A 56 -1.34 11.58 4.10
CA LEU A 56 -0.76 10.27 4.41
C LEU A 56 0.68 10.16 3.88
N ARG A 57 0.94 10.59 2.64
CA ARG A 57 2.28 10.58 2.01
C ARG A 57 3.26 11.51 2.67
N LYS A 58 2.83 12.74 2.97
CA LYS A 58 3.62 13.72 3.72
C LYS A 58 4.15 13.09 5.00
N ARG A 59 3.30 12.36 5.73
CA ARG A 59 3.69 11.69 6.98
C ARG A 59 4.61 10.50 6.76
N THR A 60 4.37 9.68 5.73
CA THR A 60 5.30 8.61 5.34
C THR A 60 6.72 9.15 5.15
N ASN A 61 6.86 10.26 4.43
CA ASN A 61 8.15 10.89 4.13
C ASN A 61 8.79 11.54 5.37
N HIS A 62 8.03 12.31 6.17
CA HIS A 62 8.60 13.01 7.33
C HIS A 62 8.88 12.12 8.54
N ARG A 63 8.07 11.07 8.75
CA ARG A 63 8.13 10.21 9.94
C ARG A 63 8.74 8.83 9.65
N ASN A 64 9.16 8.57 8.41
CA ASN A 64 9.69 7.28 7.95
C ASN A 64 8.76 6.12 8.31
N LEU A 65 7.46 6.30 8.09
CA LEU A 65 6.45 5.28 8.40
C LEU A 65 6.57 4.15 7.38
N PRO A 66 6.62 2.87 7.81
CA PRO A 66 6.83 1.76 6.89
C PRO A 66 5.53 1.27 6.26
N TYR A 67 4.87 2.15 5.50
CA TYR A 67 3.78 1.82 4.60
C TYR A 67 3.85 2.63 3.30
N GLU A 68 3.30 2.05 2.25
CA GLU A 68 3.09 2.71 0.95
C GLU A 68 1.59 2.99 0.78
N VAL A 69 1.23 4.07 0.08
CA VAL A 69 -0.15 4.49 -0.14
C VAL A 69 -0.53 4.21 -1.58
N TYR A 70 -1.29 3.16 -1.83
CA TYR A 70 -1.79 2.84 -3.16
C TYR A 70 -3.19 3.40 -3.34
N THR A 71 -3.57 3.70 -4.57
CA THR A 71 -4.89 4.29 -4.86
C THR A 71 -5.66 3.42 -5.84
N GLN A 72 -6.99 3.42 -5.70
CA GLN A 72 -7.92 2.73 -6.60
C GLN A 72 -7.60 1.23 -6.74
N VAL A 73 -7.35 0.56 -5.61
CA VAL A 73 -6.89 -0.83 -5.56
C VAL A 73 -8.06 -1.82 -5.74
N PRO A 74 -8.03 -2.72 -6.73
CA PRO A 74 -9.09 -3.71 -6.90
C PRO A 74 -9.08 -4.74 -5.77
N CYS A 75 -10.28 -5.09 -5.28
CA CYS A 75 -10.50 -6.17 -4.33
C CYS A 75 -11.82 -6.90 -4.65
N GLY A 76 -11.73 -8.02 -5.38
CA GLY A 76 -12.92 -8.72 -5.88
C GLY A 76 -13.70 -7.85 -6.86
N SER A 77 -15.01 -7.74 -6.64
CA SER A 77 -15.90 -6.83 -7.39
C SER A 77 -15.85 -5.38 -6.91
N TYR A 78 -15.04 -5.07 -5.89
CA TYR A 78 -14.94 -3.73 -5.29
C TYR A 78 -13.59 -3.10 -5.59
N ARG A 79 -13.49 -1.79 -5.32
CA ARG A 79 -12.27 -1.01 -5.43
C ARG A 79 -12.08 -0.19 -4.15
N ILE A 80 -10.87 -0.14 -3.62
CA ILE A 80 -10.50 0.60 -2.42
C ILE A 80 -9.90 1.93 -2.86
N ASP A 81 -10.39 3.04 -2.30
CA ASP A 81 -9.94 4.38 -2.72
C ASP A 81 -8.47 4.59 -2.38
N LEU A 82 -8.09 4.36 -1.11
CA LEU A 82 -6.70 4.38 -0.66
C LEU A 82 -6.38 3.10 0.14
N ALA A 83 -5.28 2.43 -0.20
CA ALA A 83 -4.82 1.21 0.44
C ALA A 83 -3.43 1.40 1.06
N LEU A 84 -3.31 1.10 2.36
CA LEU A 84 -2.03 1.09 3.06
C LEU A 84 -1.58 -0.35 3.29
N TYR A 85 -0.44 -0.70 2.71
CA TYR A 85 0.22 -1.97 3.01
C TYR A 85 1.29 -1.76 4.07
N THR A 86 1.18 -2.51 5.15
CA THR A 86 2.16 -2.53 6.25
C THR A 86 2.76 -3.94 6.35
N LYS A 87 3.85 -4.11 7.10
CA LYS A 87 4.44 -5.44 7.33
C LYS A 87 3.50 -6.45 8.00
N ARG A 88 2.48 -5.99 8.73
CA ARG A 88 1.63 -6.85 9.60
C ARG A 88 0.14 -6.75 9.30
N GLY A 89 -0.24 -6.09 8.22
CA GLY A 89 -1.64 -5.89 7.88
C GLY A 89 -1.83 -4.93 6.72
N LYS A 90 -3.07 -4.85 6.27
CA LYS A 90 -3.49 -3.99 5.16
C LYS A 90 -4.72 -3.20 5.56
N ILE A 91 -4.72 -1.92 5.22
CA ILE A 91 -5.78 -0.98 5.61
C ILE A 91 -6.41 -0.44 4.34
N ALA A 92 -7.73 -0.52 4.26
CA ALA A 92 -8.54 0.11 3.25
C ALA A 92 -9.11 1.39 3.85
N ILE A 93 -8.94 2.50 3.15
CA ILE A 93 -9.50 3.80 3.52
C ILE A 93 -10.43 4.22 2.38
N GLU A 94 -11.67 4.50 2.76
CA GLU A 94 -12.76 4.89 1.89
C GLU A 94 -13.06 6.38 2.12
N CYS A 95 -13.05 7.16 1.04
CA CYS A 95 -13.31 8.58 1.05
C CYS A 95 -14.76 8.83 0.61
N ASP A 96 -15.67 8.96 1.57
CA ASP A 96 -17.09 9.02 1.29
C ASP A 96 -17.56 10.45 0.99
N GLY A 97 -17.70 10.77 -0.29
CA GLY A 97 -18.22 12.05 -0.76
C GLY A 97 -19.74 12.18 -0.72
N LYS A 98 -20.49 11.20 -0.18
CA LYS A 98 -21.96 11.24 -0.26
C LYS A 98 -22.55 12.40 0.53
N ASP A 99 -23.46 13.11 -0.12
CA ASP A 99 -24.38 14.02 0.53
C ASP A 99 -25.29 13.24 1.50
N PHE A 100 -25.86 13.95 2.48
CA PHE A 100 -26.70 13.44 3.57
C PHE A 100 -27.91 12.56 3.16
N HIS A 101 -28.13 12.29 1.86
CA HIS A 101 -29.20 11.46 1.32
C HIS A 101 -28.66 10.24 0.54
N SER A 102 -28.04 9.30 1.27
CA SER A 102 -27.70 7.99 0.70
C SER A 102 -28.96 7.13 0.52
N SER A 103 -29.14 6.52 -0.65
CA SER A 103 -30.24 5.58 -0.88
C SER A 103 -30.03 4.27 -0.11
N PHE A 104 -31.12 3.57 0.22
CA PHE A 104 -31.06 2.27 0.89
C PHE A 104 -30.24 1.23 0.12
N THR A 105 -30.26 1.28 -1.22
CA THR A 105 -29.47 0.39 -2.07
C THR A 105 -27.98 0.68 -1.94
N GLN A 106 -27.59 1.95 -1.84
CA GLN A 106 -26.21 2.35 -1.64
C GLN A 106 -25.68 1.93 -0.27
N VAL A 107 -26.48 2.12 0.80
CA VAL A 107 -26.11 1.69 2.15
C VAL A 107 -25.83 0.18 2.19
N LYS A 108 -26.75 -0.63 1.63
CA LYS A 108 -26.55 -2.09 1.53
C LYS A 108 -25.35 -2.48 0.68
N HIS A 109 -25.04 -1.72 -0.35
CA HIS A 109 -23.86 -1.97 -1.18
C HIS A 109 -22.57 -1.75 -0.39
N ASP A 110 -22.49 -0.63 0.33
CA ASP A 110 -21.35 -0.29 1.19
C ASP A 110 -21.17 -1.29 2.33
N GLU A 111 -22.26 -1.71 2.99
CA GLU A 111 -22.20 -2.75 4.04
C GLU A 111 -21.59 -4.05 3.52
N LYS A 112 -22.01 -4.49 2.33
CA LYS A 112 -21.45 -5.68 1.68
C LYS A 112 -19.99 -5.50 1.29
N LYS A 113 -19.61 -4.30 0.83
CA LYS A 113 -18.22 -3.96 0.52
C LYS A 113 -17.37 -4.07 1.79
N ASP A 114 -17.79 -3.44 2.87
CA ASP A 114 -17.07 -3.44 4.14
C ASP A 114 -16.91 -4.85 4.71
N GLU A 115 -17.97 -5.66 4.67
CA GLU A 115 -17.92 -7.06 5.09
C GLU A 115 -16.94 -7.86 4.23
N TYR A 116 -17.01 -7.71 2.90
CA TYR A 116 -16.11 -8.39 1.98
C TYR A 116 -14.64 -8.01 2.21
N LEU A 117 -14.36 -6.71 2.38
CA LEU A 117 -13.01 -6.23 2.66
C LEU A 117 -12.47 -6.81 3.99
N LYS A 118 -13.28 -6.82 5.04
CA LYS A 118 -12.93 -7.44 6.33
C LYS A 118 -12.65 -8.94 6.19
N GLN A 119 -13.49 -9.68 5.46
CA GLN A 119 -13.26 -11.11 5.18
C GLN A 119 -11.95 -11.34 4.41
N LYS A 120 -11.55 -10.40 3.55
CA LYS A 120 -10.24 -10.45 2.86
C LYS A 120 -9.08 -9.98 3.73
N GLY A 121 -9.29 -9.67 5.00
CA GLY A 121 -8.25 -9.28 5.96
C GLY A 121 -7.86 -7.81 5.89
N TRP A 122 -8.73 -6.95 5.37
CA TRP A 122 -8.55 -5.50 5.43
C TRP A 122 -9.12 -4.94 6.73
N TYR A 123 -8.38 -4.02 7.36
CA TYR A 123 -8.98 -3.08 8.30
C TYR A 123 -9.57 -1.93 7.50
N VAL A 124 -10.84 -1.61 7.74
CA VAL A 124 -11.58 -0.63 6.92
C VAL A 124 -11.80 0.64 7.74
N PHE A 125 -11.39 1.77 7.18
CA PHE A 125 -11.72 3.11 7.65
C PHE A 125 -12.57 3.81 6.59
N ARG A 126 -13.61 4.52 7.02
CA ARG A 126 -14.44 5.33 6.15
C ARG A 126 -14.48 6.74 6.73
N PHE A 127 -14.07 7.72 5.93
CA PHE A 127 -14.13 9.12 6.31
C PHE A 127 -15.05 9.86 5.35
N SER A 128 -16.02 10.59 5.88
CA SER A 128 -16.84 11.47 5.07
C SER A 128 -16.00 12.61 4.48
N GLY A 129 -16.43 13.17 3.36
CA GLY A 129 -15.82 14.36 2.77
C GLY A 129 -15.75 15.51 3.79
N SER A 130 -16.80 15.67 4.60
CA SER A 130 -16.84 16.68 5.67
C SER A 130 -15.73 16.50 6.72
N GLU A 131 -15.43 15.26 7.12
CA GLU A 131 -14.36 14.96 8.07
C GLU A 131 -12.99 15.24 7.46
N ILE A 132 -12.80 14.82 6.20
CA ILE A 132 -11.56 15.06 5.47
C ILE A 132 -11.33 16.57 5.29
N TYR A 133 -12.34 17.33 4.89
CA TYR A 133 -12.23 18.79 4.77
C TYR A 133 -11.95 19.48 6.10
N ARG A 134 -12.64 19.06 7.17
CA ARG A 134 -12.47 19.63 8.50
C ARG A 134 -11.08 19.34 9.08
N THR A 135 -10.60 18.10 8.95
CA THR A 135 -9.31 17.69 9.54
C THR A 135 -8.68 16.47 8.86
N ARG A 136 -8.04 16.69 7.70
CA ARG A 136 -7.19 15.69 7.03
C ARG A 136 -6.15 15.06 7.97
N LYS A 137 -5.56 15.90 8.83
CA LYS A 137 -4.61 15.46 9.86
C LYS A 137 -5.25 14.49 10.84
N GLY A 138 -6.45 14.81 11.33
CA GLY A 138 -7.20 13.96 12.25
C GLY A 138 -7.49 12.57 11.65
N CYS A 139 -7.95 12.52 10.39
CA CYS A 139 -8.16 11.25 9.69
C CYS A 139 -6.87 10.43 9.59
N ALA A 140 -5.75 11.06 9.20
CA ALA A 140 -4.45 10.38 9.13
C ALA A 140 -3.93 9.96 10.52
N ASP A 141 -4.14 10.78 11.56
CA ASP A 141 -3.78 10.46 12.95
C ASP A 141 -4.53 9.23 13.46
N GLU A 142 -5.84 9.12 13.17
CA GLU A 142 -6.65 7.98 13.56
C GLU A 142 -6.11 6.67 12.96
N VAL A 143 -5.83 6.68 11.66
CA VAL A 143 -5.25 5.52 10.96
C VAL A 143 -3.88 5.18 11.55
N GLU A 144 -3.01 6.17 11.77
CA GLU A 144 -1.69 5.93 12.38
C GLU A 144 -1.78 5.35 13.79
N GLN A 145 -2.64 5.92 14.64
CA GLN A 145 -2.86 5.42 16.00
C GLN A 145 -3.33 3.97 15.98
N PHE A 146 -4.23 3.62 15.06
CA PHE A 146 -4.64 2.25 14.85
C PHE A 146 -3.46 1.35 14.48
N ILE A 147 -2.62 1.77 13.53
CA ILE A 147 -1.42 1.01 13.14
C ILE A 147 -0.46 0.83 14.33
N TYR A 148 -0.24 1.87 15.14
CA TYR A 148 0.56 1.74 16.37
C TYR A 148 -0.07 0.78 17.39
N SER A 149 -1.38 0.86 17.62
CA SER A 149 -2.10 0.07 18.63
C SER A 149 -2.07 -1.43 18.36
N LYS A 150 -2.13 -1.83 17.07
CA LYS A 150 -2.05 -3.24 16.66
C LYS A 150 -0.62 -3.79 16.69
N GLY A 151 0.34 -3.02 17.21
CA GLY A 151 1.75 -3.38 17.21
C GLY A 151 2.31 -3.47 15.79
N ILE A 152 1.67 -2.85 14.81
CA ILE A 152 2.16 -2.86 13.42
C ILE A 152 3.38 -1.92 13.29
N PHE A 153 3.49 -0.91 14.17
CA PHE A 153 4.71 -0.13 14.40
C PHE A 153 5.16 -0.22 15.86
N LYS A 154 6.48 -0.34 16.10
CA LYS A 154 7.05 0.02 17.42
C LYS A 154 7.17 1.55 17.46
N LYS A 155 6.60 2.19 18.47
CA LYS A 155 6.97 3.58 18.82
C LYS A 155 8.50 3.60 18.95
N LYS A 156 9.19 4.51 18.26
CA LYS A 156 10.54 4.90 18.71
C LYS A 156 10.33 5.42 20.12
N THR A 157 10.78 4.68 21.13
CA THR A 157 10.78 5.15 22.51
C THR A 157 11.49 6.48 22.49
N ALA A 158 10.80 7.55 22.86
CA ALA A 158 11.46 8.81 23.14
C ALA A 158 12.39 8.51 24.31
N HIS A 159 13.69 8.41 24.03
CA HIS A 159 14.71 8.62 25.06
C HIS A 159 14.60 10.09 25.43
N MET A 160 13.70 10.39 26.36
CA MET A 160 13.86 11.53 27.24
C MET A 160 15.11 11.23 28.06
N ARG A 161 16.21 11.88 27.67
CA ARG A 161 17.24 12.31 28.61
C ARG A 161 16.97 13.77 28.91
#